data_AF-A0AA92LUI8-F1
#
_entry.id   AF-A0AA92LUI8-F1
#
_cell.length_a   1.000
_cell.length_b   1.000
_cell.length_c   1.000
_cell.angle_alpha   90.00
_cell.angle_beta   90.00
_cell.angle_gamma   90.00
#
_symmetry.space_group_name_H-M   'P 1'
#
loop_
_entity.id
_entity.type
_entity.pdbx_description
1 polymer ?
#
loop_
_entity_poly.entity_id
_entity_poly.type
_entity_poly.pdbx_seq_one_letter_code
_entity_poly.pdbx_strand_id
1 'polypeptide(L)'
;MLERTMERELIFHGTRAKEFDKFELGMLGTGEGCNDANGFYFVSNLKGACYHADYKARQVGKPTVYVCAIKEQAKVVTIGKSISMHPKYLQQHWDKLPVWISTKRGKEWYSELAKPPENRIHNDLIDLNERKRCHILRENGIDILKDFESGQFVDGGYHGRSHLVLNPDSIDIIETLNVEEIYDEISGRPKFYHLRKEPCIFGKSNILSRLCEYD
;
A
#
# COMPACT_ATOMS: atom_id res chain seq x y z
N MET A 1 4.01 -33.20 6.11
CA MET A 1 3.41 -31.87 6.29
C MET A 1 4.05 -30.96 5.27
N LEU A 2 3.34 -30.62 4.19
CA LEU A 2 3.80 -29.61 3.24
C LEU A 2 3.69 -28.26 3.93
N GLU A 3 4.82 -27.57 4.12
CA GLU A 3 4.82 -26.15 4.46
C GLU A 3 3.99 -25.43 3.40
N ARG A 4 2.74 -25.10 3.72
CA ARG A 4 2.08 -23.96 3.09
C ARG A 4 2.90 -22.76 3.55
N THR A 5 3.94 -22.40 2.80
CA THR A 5 4.42 -21.02 2.79
C THR A 5 3.18 -20.17 2.57
N MET A 6 2.74 -19.45 3.60
CA MET A 6 1.65 -18.50 3.42
C MET A 6 2.17 -17.49 2.40
N GLU A 7 1.56 -17.52 1.24
CA GLU A 7 1.95 -16.68 0.12
C GLU A 7 1.76 -15.24 0.57
N ARG A 8 2.87 -14.53 0.77
CA ARG A 8 2.84 -13.15 1.24
C ARG A 8 2.32 -12.29 0.12
N GLU A 9 1.34 -11.46 0.44
CA GLU A 9 0.75 -10.55 -0.52
C GLU A 9 1.77 -9.52 -1.02
N LEU A 10 1.83 -9.38 -2.34
CA LEU A 10 2.73 -8.46 -3.02
C LEU A 10 2.07 -7.11 -3.28
N ILE A 11 2.84 -6.06 -3.03
CA ILE A 11 2.50 -4.67 -3.33
C ILE A 11 3.69 -4.01 -4.02
N PHE A 12 3.39 -3.04 -4.89
CA PHE A 12 4.38 -2.48 -5.81
C PHE A 12 4.45 -0.95 -5.66
N HIS A 13 5.66 -0.41 -5.62
CA HIS A 13 5.90 1.03 -5.52
C HIS A 13 6.76 1.50 -6.69
N GLY A 14 6.22 2.38 -7.53
CA GLY A 14 6.94 2.95 -8.67
C GLY A 14 7.53 4.31 -8.34
N THR A 15 8.81 4.52 -8.67
CA THR A 15 9.52 5.76 -8.40
C THR A 15 10.59 6.04 -9.45
N ARG A 16 11.10 7.27 -9.45
CA ARG A 16 12.33 7.69 -10.14
C ARG A 16 13.41 8.16 -9.17
N ALA A 17 13.21 7.99 -7.86
CA ALA A 17 14.20 8.34 -6.87
C ALA A 17 15.47 7.50 -7.03
N LYS A 18 16.59 8.01 -6.50
CA LYS A 18 17.79 7.18 -6.30
C LYS A 18 17.43 5.96 -5.47
N GLU A 19 18.00 4.81 -5.81
CA GLU A 19 17.78 3.55 -5.10
C GLU A 19 17.98 3.70 -3.58
N PHE A 20 17.11 3.01 -2.84
CA PHE A 20 17.05 3.01 -1.38
C PHE A 20 16.73 1.61 -0.88
N ASP A 21 17.16 1.31 0.35
CA ASP A 21 16.96 0.02 1.02
C ASP A 21 15.82 0.06 2.05
N LYS A 22 15.22 1.23 2.27
CA LYS A 22 14.09 1.43 3.18
C LYS A 22 13.20 2.60 2.78
N PHE A 23 11.94 2.49 3.15
CA PHE A 23 10.93 3.54 3.01
C PHE A 23 11.00 4.51 4.18
N GLU A 24 11.30 5.79 3.91
CA GLU A 24 11.43 6.82 4.94
C GLU A 24 10.59 8.05 4.63
N LEU A 25 9.82 8.51 5.63
CA LEU A 25 9.07 9.76 5.52
C LEU A 25 10.06 10.93 5.39
N GLY A 26 9.91 11.74 4.34
CA GLY A 26 10.79 12.87 4.04
C GLY A 26 11.94 12.55 3.08
N MET A 27 12.11 11.27 2.69
CA MET A 27 12.95 10.93 1.55
C MET A 27 12.12 11.00 0.27
N LEU A 28 12.42 12.00 -0.55
CA LEU A 28 11.71 12.25 -1.80
C LEU A 28 11.65 11.00 -2.68
N GLY A 29 10.43 10.60 -3.03
CA GLY A 29 10.17 9.48 -3.94
C GLY A 29 10.18 8.08 -3.30
N THR A 30 10.14 7.97 -1.98
CA THR A 30 9.76 6.71 -1.28
C THR A 30 8.24 6.51 -1.19
N GLY A 31 7.43 7.46 -1.70
CA GLY A 31 5.97 7.33 -1.70
C GLY A 31 5.20 8.45 -1.02
N GLU A 32 5.73 9.67 -1.09
CA GLU A 32 4.99 10.88 -0.70
C GLU A 32 3.84 11.09 -1.69
N GLY A 33 2.61 10.71 -1.31
CA GLY A 33 1.42 11.34 -1.88
C GLY A 33 1.53 12.84 -1.62
N CYS A 34 1.08 13.70 -2.54
CA CYS A 34 1.28 15.15 -2.51
C CYS A 34 0.81 15.82 -1.20
N ASN A 35 1.60 15.73 -0.13
CA ASN A 35 1.39 16.29 1.21
C ASN A 35 0.11 15.89 1.98
N ASP A 36 -0.81 15.12 1.39
CA ASP A 36 -2.15 14.92 1.96
C ASP A 36 -2.25 13.79 3.00
N ALA A 37 -1.54 12.66 2.83
CA ALA A 37 -1.52 11.54 3.77
C ALA A 37 -0.10 11.19 4.23
N ASN A 38 0.08 10.90 5.54
CA ASN A 38 1.36 10.44 6.08
C ASN A 38 1.49 8.92 5.91
N GLY A 39 2.07 8.50 4.79
CA GLY A 39 2.37 7.10 4.49
C GLY A 39 3.05 6.94 3.14
N PHE A 40 3.24 5.69 2.73
CA PHE A 40 3.88 5.31 1.48
C PHE A 40 2.86 4.66 0.55
N TYR A 41 2.75 5.17 -0.67
CA TYR A 41 1.77 4.70 -1.63
C TYR A 41 2.26 3.49 -2.42
N PHE A 42 1.43 2.46 -2.47
CA PHE A 42 1.63 1.24 -3.24
C PHE A 42 0.41 0.93 -4.09
N VAL A 43 0.59 0.08 -5.09
CA VAL A 43 -0.49 -0.51 -5.88
C VAL A 43 -0.40 -2.04 -5.83
N SER A 44 -1.50 -2.70 -6.16
CA SER A 44 -1.61 -4.16 -6.10
C SER A 44 -1.04 -4.89 -7.32
N ASN A 45 -0.51 -4.19 -8.31
CA ASN A 45 0.02 -4.81 -9.53
C ASN A 45 1.22 -4.06 -10.12
N LEU A 46 2.10 -4.84 -10.75
CA LEU A 46 3.36 -4.36 -11.33
C LEU A 46 3.14 -3.29 -12.41
N LYS A 47 2.16 -3.51 -13.30
CA LYS A 47 1.84 -2.57 -14.39
C LYS A 47 1.51 -1.17 -13.86
N GLY A 48 0.71 -1.10 -12.80
CA GLY A 48 0.33 0.16 -12.18
C GLY A 48 1.53 0.90 -11.59
N ALA A 49 2.46 0.18 -10.97
CA ALA A 49 3.67 0.78 -10.41
C ALA A 49 4.61 1.27 -11.53
N CYS A 50 4.78 0.51 -12.60
CA CYS A 50 5.57 0.94 -13.76
C CYS A 50 5.03 2.21 -14.38
N TYR A 51 3.71 2.29 -14.62
CA TYR A 51 3.13 3.51 -15.18
C TYR A 51 3.31 4.72 -14.25
N HIS A 52 3.20 4.53 -12.92
CA HIS A 52 3.48 5.61 -11.98
C HIS A 52 4.95 6.07 -12.09
N ALA A 53 5.90 5.13 -12.11
CA ALA A 53 7.32 5.44 -12.28
C ALA A 53 7.60 6.18 -13.60
N ASP A 54 6.98 5.77 -14.71
CA ASP A 54 7.21 6.37 -16.03
C ASP A 54 6.58 7.76 -16.17
N TYR A 55 5.33 7.93 -15.75
CA TYR A 55 4.50 9.07 -16.18
C TYR A 55 4.08 10.02 -15.06
N LYS A 56 4.27 9.64 -13.79
CA LYS A 56 3.67 10.36 -12.64
C LYS A 56 4.68 10.75 -11.60
N ALA A 57 5.71 9.93 -11.42
CA ALA A 57 6.86 10.23 -10.58
C ALA A 57 7.52 11.54 -11.03
N ARG A 58 7.63 12.49 -10.10
CA ARG A 58 8.22 13.82 -10.35
C ARG A 58 9.74 13.86 -10.12
N GLN A 59 10.32 12.77 -9.63
CA GLN A 59 11.75 12.66 -9.35
C GLN A 59 12.56 12.53 -10.64
N VAL A 60 13.80 13.00 -10.62
CA VAL A 60 14.73 12.89 -11.75
C VAL A 60 15.56 11.61 -11.56
N GLY A 61 15.28 10.60 -12.38
CA GLY A 61 15.99 9.33 -12.37
C GLY A 61 15.37 8.30 -13.31
N LYS A 62 15.97 7.11 -13.31
CA LYS A 62 15.46 5.97 -14.07
C LYS A 62 14.18 5.44 -13.43
N PRO A 63 13.13 5.13 -14.21
CA PRO A 63 11.93 4.50 -13.68
C PRO A 63 12.24 3.13 -13.07
N THR A 64 11.90 2.97 -11.80
CA THR A 64 12.16 1.76 -11.01
C THR A 64 10.91 1.37 -10.25
N VAL A 65 10.67 0.07 -10.13
CA VAL A 65 9.62 -0.48 -9.29
C VAL A 65 10.23 -1.30 -8.16
N TYR A 66 9.80 -1.01 -6.94
CA TYR A 66 10.05 -1.83 -5.77
C TYR A 66 8.95 -2.88 -5.65
N VAL A 67 9.36 -4.14 -5.66
CA VAL A 67 8.50 -5.29 -5.34
C VAL A 67 8.58 -5.51 -3.85
N CYS A 68 7.46 -5.38 -3.16
CA CYS A 68 7.40 -5.51 -1.70
C CYS A 68 6.41 -6.59 -1.28
N ALA A 69 6.66 -7.22 -0.14
CA ALA A 69 5.77 -8.22 0.45
C ALA A 69 5.27 -7.76 1.81
N ILE A 70 3.96 -7.86 2.06
CA ILE A 70 3.36 -7.56 3.37
C ILE A 70 3.77 -8.63 4.38
N LYS A 71 4.25 -8.22 5.56
CA LYS A 71 4.61 -9.15 6.64
C LYS A 71 3.36 -9.78 7.25
N GLU A 72 3.45 -11.04 7.66
CA GLU A 72 2.29 -11.80 8.19
C GLU A 72 1.66 -11.14 9.42
N GLN A 73 2.48 -10.49 10.25
CA GLN A 73 2.05 -9.79 11.46
C GLN A 73 1.51 -8.37 11.21
N ALA A 74 1.53 -7.88 9.98
CA ALA A 74 1.07 -6.53 9.66
C ALA A 74 -0.43 -6.39 9.93
N LYS A 75 -0.83 -5.33 10.64
CA LYS A 75 -2.23 -5.01 10.91
C LYS A 75 -2.81 -4.22 9.75
N VAL A 76 -3.41 -4.96 8.83
CA VAL A 76 -3.97 -4.43 7.58
C VAL A 76 -5.47 -4.24 7.70
N VAL A 77 -5.94 -3.00 7.56
CA VAL A 77 -7.38 -2.67 7.44
C VAL A 77 -7.71 -2.29 5.99
N THR A 78 -8.90 -2.62 5.54
CA THR A 78 -9.41 -2.25 4.21
C THR A 78 -10.51 -1.20 4.36
N ILE A 79 -10.35 -0.08 3.65
CA ILE A 79 -11.37 0.98 3.62
C ILE A 79 -12.62 0.48 2.88
N GLY A 80 -13.81 0.88 3.35
CA GLY A 80 -15.10 0.38 2.84
C GLY A 80 -15.47 -1.03 3.31
N LYS A 81 -14.60 -1.69 4.10
CA LYS A 81 -14.84 -2.99 4.71
C LYS A 81 -15.10 -2.83 6.21
N SER A 82 -16.23 -3.39 6.67
CA SER A 82 -16.58 -3.42 8.10
C SER A 82 -15.48 -4.10 8.92
N ILE A 83 -15.21 -3.62 10.13
CA ILE A 83 -14.17 -4.18 11.01
C ILE A 83 -14.47 -5.65 11.32
N SER A 84 -15.74 -6.01 11.48
CA SER A 84 -16.19 -7.41 11.70
C SER A 84 -15.85 -8.39 10.57
N MET A 85 -15.52 -7.89 9.38
CA MET A 85 -15.14 -8.70 8.22
C MET A 85 -13.62 -8.94 8.10
N HIS A 86 -12.82 -8.36 9.00
CA HIS A 86 -11.38 -8.57 9.05
C HIS A 86 -11.01 -9.81 9.90
N PRO A 87 -9.77 -10.31 9.83
CA PRO A 87 -9.34 -11.42 10.69
C PRO A 87 -9.54 -11.15 12.18
N LYS A 88 -9.80 -12.20 12.97
CA LYS A 88 -10.11 -12.08 14.41
C LYS A 88 -9.05 -11.31 15.20
N TYR A 89 -7.77 -11.49 14.89
CA TYR A 89 -6.68 -10.78 15.58
C TYR A 89 -6.80 -9.25 15.38
N LEU A 90 -7.24 -8.81 14.20
CA LEU A 90 -7.41 -7.40 13.89
C LEU A 90 -8.64 -6.83 14.58
N GLN A 91 -9.73 -7.61 14.66
CA GLN A 91 -10.92 -7.22 15.43
C GLN A 91 -10.57 -7.02 16.91
N GLN A 92 -9.81 -7.95 17.49
CA GLN A 92 -9.33 -7.86 18.88
C GLN A 92 -8.38 -6.68 19.11
N HIS A 93 -7.54 -6.35 18.12
CA HIS A 93 -6.73 -5.15 18.16
C HIS A 93 -7.60 -3.89 18.13
N TRP A 94 -8.57 -3.85 17.21
CA TRP A 94 -9.52 -2.74 17.06
C TRP A 94 -10.31 -2.47 18.35
N ASP A 95 -10.72 -3.52 19.05
CA ASP A 95 -11.48 -3.42 20.30
C ASP A 95 -10.67 -2.80 21.45
N LYS A 96 -9.34 -2.80 21.36
CA LYS A 96 -8.43 -2.19 22.35
C LYS A 96 -8.08 -0.74 22.03
N LEU A 97 -8.48 -0.24 20.86
CA LEU A 97 -8.25 1.15 20.49
C LEU A 97 -9.10 2.09 21.36
N PRO A 98 -8.72 3.39 21.47
CA PRO A 98 -9.53 4.40 22.14
C PRO A 98 -11.00 4.31 21.73
N VAL A 99 -11.91 4.46 22.70
CA VAL A 99 -13.37 4.23 22.53
C VAL A 99 -13.94 4.94 21.30
N TRP A 100 -13.48 6.16 21.03
CA TRP A 100 -13.96 6.94 19.90
C TRP A 100 -13.58 6.35 18.53
N ILE A 101 -12.50 5.56 18.46
CA ILE A 101 -12.06 4.77 17.29
C ILE A 101 -12.76 3.42 17.28
N SER A 102 -12.67 2.66 18.38
CA SER A 102 -13.10 1.26 18.44
C SER A 102 -14.61 1.07 18.20
N THR A 103 -15.41 2.12 18.44
CA THR A 103 -16.85 2.15 18.15
C THR A 103 -17.19 2.31 16.66
N LYS A 104 -16.25 2.76 15.81
CA LYS A 104 -16.44 2.93 14.37
C LYS A 104 -16.18 1.62 13.66
N ARG A 105 -17.23 0.82 13.44
CA ARG A 105 -17.09 -0.56 12.94
C ARG A 105 -17.71 -0.80 11.58
N GLY A 106 -18.59 0.08 11.11
CA GLY A 106 -19.29 -0.05 9.83
C GLY A 106 -18.37 0.11 8.62
N LYS A 107 -18.92 0.03 7.41
CA LYS A 107 -18.16 0.25 6.16
C LYS A 107 -17.55 1.66 6.07
N GLU A 108 -18.21 2.62 6.70
CA GLU A 108 -17.85 4.04 6.75
C GLU A 108 -16.87 4.38 7.90
N TRP A 109 -16.27 3.38 8.56
CA TRP A 109 -15.41 3.60 9.73
C TRP A 109 -14.32 4.68 9.49
N TYR A 110 -13.75 4.72 8.28
CA TYR A 110 -12.66 5.65 7.95
C TYR A 110 -13.15 7.09 7.73
N SER A 111 -14.35 7.29 7.19
CA SER A 111 -14.95 8.62 7.05
C SER A 111 -15.46 9.12 8.42
N GLU A 112 -16.01 8.23 9.25
CA GLU A 112 -16.40 8.54 10.62
C GLU A 112 -15.21 8.96 11.51
N LEU A 113 -13.99 8.49 11.23
CA LEU A 113 -12.77 8.92 11.93
C LEU A 113 -12.44 10.40 11.73
N ALA A 114 -12.98 11.05 10.69
CA ALA A 114 -12.76 12.48 10.46
C ALA A 114 -13.40 13.35 11.56
N LYS A 115 -14.36 12.79 12.31
CA LYS A 115 -15.16 13.52 13.31
C LYS A 115 -14.80 13.04 14.73
N PRO A 116 -13.80 13.67 15.37
CA PRO A 116 -13.44 13.32 16.73
C PRO A 116 -14.56 13.74 17.71
N PRO A 117 -14.60 13.20 18.95
CA PRO A 117 -15.68 13.44 19.90
C PRO A 117 -15.97 14.92 20.16
N GLU A 118 -14.95 15.76 20.12
CA GLU A 118 -15.02 17.21 20.36
C GLU A 118 -15.92 17.92 19.35
N ASN A 119 -15.97 17.43 18.10
CA ASN A 119 -16.85 17.98 17.05
C ASN A 119 -18.34 17.79 17.38
N ARG A 120 -18.70 16.91 18.34
CA ARG A 120 -20.10 16.76 18.81
C ARG A 120 -20.52 17.86 19.79
N ILE A 121 -19.56 18.55 20.39
CA ILE A 121 -19.77 19.62 21.37
C ILE A 121 -19.65 20.98 20.66
N HIS A 122 -18.73 21.07 19.70
CA HIS A 122 -18.41 22.27 18.94
C HIS A 122 -18.50 21.98 17.44
N ASN A 123 -19.64 22.28 16.82
CA ASN A 123 -19.89 22.05 15.39
C ASN A 123 -19.03 22.95 14.47
N ASP A 124 -18.28 23.89 15.04
CA ASP A 124 -17.34 24.80 14.39
C ASP A 124 -15.91 24.23 14.30
N LEU A 125 -15.64 23.08 14.93
CA LEU A 125 -14.34 22.42 14.83
C LEU A 125 -14.14 21.75 13.46
N ILE A 126 -12.96 21.97 12.88
CA ILE A 126 -12.56 21.45 11.56
C ILE A 126 -12.35 19.93 11.65
N ASP A 127 -12.96 19.17 10.75
CA ASP A 127 -12.76 17.72 10.60
C ASP A 127 -11.27 17.36 10.43
N LEU A 128 -10.88 16.17 10.89
CA LEU A 128 -9.53 15.66 10.73
C LEU A 128 -9.23 15.36 9.26
N ASN A 129 -8.23 16.05 8.70
CA ASN A 129 -7.71 15.74 7.38
C ASN A 129 -7.06 14.33 7.32
N GLU A 130 -6.78 13.85 6.10
CA GLU A 130 -6.16 12.56 5.80
C GLU A 130 -4.88 12.34 6.60
N ARG A 131 -3.97 13.32 6.61
CA ARG A 131 -2.71 13.29 7.36
C ARG A 131 -2.94 12.97 8.84
N LYS A 132 -3.87 13.66 9.50
CA LYS A 132 -4.19 13.43 10.92
C LYS A 132 -4.82 12.06 11.14
N ARG A 133 -5.75 11.63 10.29
CA ARG A 133 -6.37 10.29 10.38
C ARG A 133 -5.34 9.18 10.25
N CYS A 134 -4.44 9.27 9.26
CA CYS A 134 -3.36 8.31 9.04
C CYS A 134 -2.40 8.27 10.23
N HIS A 135 -2.01 9.44 10.76
CA HIS A 135 -1.17 9.52 11.95
C HIS A 135 -1.81 8.83 13.16
N ILE A 136 -3.08 9.13 13.46
CA ILE A 136 -3.80 8.49 14.57
C ILE A 136 -3.84 6.96 14.40
N LEU A 137 -4.14 6.46 13.20
CA LEU A 137 -4.19 5.03 12.95
C LEU A 137 -2.82 4.37 13.14
N ARG A 138 -1.75 5.01 12.67
CA ARG A 138 -0.36 4.56 12.87
C ARG A 138 0.02 4.49 14.34
N GLU A 139 -0.23 5.55 15.12
CA GLU A 139 0.06 5.59 16.56
C GLU A 139 -0.72 4.51 17.33
N ASN A 140 -1.86 4.11 16.79
CA ASN A 140 -2.70 3.02 17.32
C ASN A 140 -2.36 1.65 16.73
N GLY A 141 -1.19 1.51 16.09
CA GLY A 141 -0.63 0.23 15.65
C GLY A 141 -1.29 -0.39 14.43
N ILE A 142 -1.98 0.41 13.60
CA ILE A 142 -2.41 0.01 12.26
C ILE A 142 -1.27 0.27 11.29
N ASP A 143 -0.91 -0.75 10.53
CA ASP A 143 0.30 -0.73 9.70
C ASP A 143 0.00 -0.33 8.25
N ILE A 144 -1.13 -0.80 7.69
CA ILE A 144 -1.46 -0.62 6.27
C ILE A 144 -2.97 -0.35 6.10
N LEU A 145 -3.29 0.65 5.29
CA LEU A 145 -4.63 0.95 4.80
C LEU A 145 -4.76 0.48 3.34
N LYS A 146 -5.51 -0.59 3.12
CA LYS A 146 -5.88 -1.04 1.78
C LYS A 146 -7.03 -0.23 1.22
N ASP A 147 -7.04 -0.14 -0.10
CA ASP A 147 -8.04 0.57 -0.88
C ASP A 147 -8.18 2.04 -0.45
N PHE A 148 -7.04 2.67 -0.18
CA PHE A 148 -6.95 4.02 0.39
C PHE A 148 -7.48 5.09 -0.56
N GLU A 149 -7.13 5.00 -1.83
CA GLU A 149 -7.66 5.85 -2.88
C GLU A 149 -8.30 4.99 -3.98
N SER A 150 -9.48 5.42 -4.44
CA SER A 150 -10.22 4.86 -5.57
C SER A 150 -10.77 6.00 -6.42
N GLY A 151 -10.52 6.01 -7.74
CA GLY A 151 -11.07 7.01 -8.67
C GLY A 151 -10.03 7.69 -9.56
N GLN A 152 -10.36 8.87 -10.11
CA GLN A 152 -9.58 9.62 -11.13
C GLN A 152 -8.17 10.09 -10.69
N PHE A 153 -7.88 10.08 -9.39
CA PHE A 153 -6.56 10.39 -8.82
C PHE A 153 -5.69 9.14 -8.59
N VAL A 154 -6.31 7.97 -8.63
CA VAL A 154 -5.61 6.74 -8.95
C VAL A 154 -5.35 6.85 -10.44
N ASP A 155 -4.09 6.85 -10.84
CA ASP A 155 -3.67 6.93 -12.23
C ASP A 155 -4.68 6.21 -13.15
N GLY A 156 -5.32 6.98 -14.04
CA GLY A 156 -6.58 6.58 -14.64
C GLY A 156 -6.50 5.26 -15.42
N GLY A 157 -7.52 4.41 -15.27
CA GLY A 157 -7.84 3.29 -16.18
C GLY A 157 -6.90 2.08 -16.21
N TYR A 158 -5.66 2.20 -15.74
CA TYR A 158 -4.67 1.09 -15.75
C TYR A 158 -4.41 0.48 -14.36
N HIS A 159 -4.99 1.03 -13.31
CA HIS A 159 -4.45 0.92 -11.95
C HIS A 159 -5.47 0.33 -10.98
N GLY A 160 -5.04 -0.72 -10.28
CA GLY A 160 -5.78 -1.27 -9.15
C GLY A 160 -5.88 -0.24 -8.01
N ARG A 161 -6.59 -0.63 -6.95
CA ARG A 161 -6.78 0.23 -5.77
C ARG A 161 -5.43 0.54 -5.11
N SER A 162 -5.22 1.79 -4.70
CA SER A 162 -3.99 2.18 -3.99
C SER A 162 -4.03 1.67 -2.56
N HIS A 163 -2.86 1.35 -2.03
CA HIS A 163 -2.64 0.96 -0.64
C HIS A 163 -1.69 1.96 0.00
N LEU A 164 -1.97 2.35 1.23
CA LEU A 164 -1.14 3.25 2.00
C LEU A 164 -0.47 2.47 3.14
N VAL A 165 0.84 2.33 3.07
CA VAL A 165 1.65 1.75 4.16
C VAL A 165 1.99 2.87 5.13
N LEU A 166 1.48 2.77 6.36
CA LEU A 166 1.72 3.75 7.44
C LEU A 166 3.02 3.44 8.21
N ASN A 167 3.34 2.15 8.32
CA ASN A 167 4.53 1.64 9.00
C ASN A 167 5.41 0.87 8.01
N PRO A 168 6.59 1.40 7.61
CA PRO A 168 7.45 0.75 6.60
C PRO A 168 8.01 -0.59 7.11
N ASP A 169 8.13 -0.79 8.42
CA ASP A 169 8.61 -2.05 8.99
C ASP A 169 7.62 -3.21 8.80
N SER A 170 6.39 -2.93 8.34
CA SER A 170 5.35 -3.92 8.06
C SER A 170 5.48 -4.59 6.69
N ILE A 171 6.46 -4.18 5.88
CA ILE A 171 6.73 -4.73 4.55
C ILE A 171 8.21 -5.10 4.43
N ASP A 172 8.53 -5.96 3.47
CA ASP A 172 9.91 -6.22 3.05
C ASP A 172 10.06 -5.84 1.57
N ILE A 173 11.15 -5.14 1.23
CA ILE A 173 11.59 -4.99 -0.16
C ILE A 173 12.21 -6.32 -0.59
N ILE A 174 11.63 -6.94 -1.62
CA ILE A 174 12.06 -8.23 -2.13
C ILE A 174 13.09 -8.04 -3.24
N GLU A 175 12.79 -7.14 -4.17
CA GLU A 175 13.62 -6.84 -5.32
C GLU A 175 13.22 -5.49 -5.94
N THR A 176 14.12 -4.94 -6.74
CA THR A 176 13.92 -3.72 -7.53
C THR A 176 14.03 -4.05 -9.01
N LEU A 177 13.06 -3.59 -9.79
CA LEU A 177 12.98 -3.85 -11.23
C LEU A 177 13.09 -2.54 -12.00
N ASN A 178 13.96 -2.50 -13.01
CA ASN A 178 13.99 -1.41 -13.98
C ASN A 178 12.82 -1.55 -14.95
N VAL A 179 12.00 -0.51 -15.09
CA VAL A 179 10.80 -0.54 -15.94
C VAL A 179 11.14 -0.82 -17.41
N GLU A 180 12.25 -0.28 -17.92
CA GLU A 180 12.68 -0.48 -19.31
C GLU A 180 12.95 -1.95 -19.61
N GLU A 181 13.44 -2.71 -18.64
CA GLU A 181 13.83 -4.12 -18.79
C GLU A 181 12.64 -5.08 -18.73
N ILE A 182 11.51 -4.63 -18.16
CA ILE A 182 10.30 -5.44 -17.95
C ILE A 182 9.10 -4.92 -18.75
N TYR A 183 9.31 -4.02 -19.72
CA TYR A 183 8.25 -3.35 -20.45
C TYR A 183 7.28 -4.34 -21.14
N ASP A 184 7.82 -5.42 -21.70
CA ASP A 184 7.01 -6.47 -22.35
C ASP A 184 6.14 -7.24 -21.34
N GLU A 185 6.57 -7.35 -20.08
CA GLU A 185 5.85 -8.07 -19.02
C GLU A 185 4.62 -7.33 -18.51
N ILE A 186 4.63 -6.00 -18.61
CA ILE A 186 3.55 -5.12 -18.17
C ILE A 186 2.57 -4.76 -19.30
N SER A 187 2.76 -5.32 -20.49
CA SER A 187 1.86 -5.18 -21.63
C SER A 187 0.52 -5.90 -21.40
N GLY A 188 -0.55 -5.43 -22.05
CA GLY A 188 -1.87 -6.08 -21.97
C GLY A 188 -2.61 -5.82 -20.65
N ARG A 189 -3.29 -6.83 -20.09
CA ARG A 189 -4.05 -6.71 -18.83
C ARG A 189 -3.13 -6.69 -17.61
N PRO A 190 -3.51 -6.07 -16.48
CA PRO A 190 -2.80 -6.23 -15.22
C PRO A 190 -2.69 -7.72 -14.85
N LYS A 191 -1.48 -8.12 -14.45
CA LYS A 191 -1.13 -9.47 -14.02
C LYS A 191 -0.93 -9.50 -12.52
N PHE A 192 -1.12 -10.67 -11.92
CA PHE A 192 -0.89 -10.92 -10.50
C PHE A 192 0.27 -11.86 -10.34
N TYR A 193 1.06 -11.65 -9.29
CA TYR A 193 2.30 -12.37 -9.08
C TYR A 193 2.38 -12.97 -7.69
N HIS A 194 3.16 -14.04 -7.58
CA HIS A 194 3.64 -14.60 -6.33
C HIS A 194 5.17 -14.74 -6.34
N LEU A 195 5.74 -15.03 -5.17
CA LEU A 195 7.18 -15.21 -5.01
C LEU A 195 7.59 -16.68 -5.22
N ARG A 196 8.64 -16.87 -6.00
CA ARG A 196 9.42 -18.12 -6.07
C ARG A 196 10.50 -18.12 -4.98
N LYS A 197 10.95 -19.33 -4.63
CA LYS A 197 12.09 -19.53 -3.73
C LYS A 197 13.37 -18.97 -4.35
N GLU A 198 13.65 -19.37 -5.58
CA GLU A 198 14.83 -18.96 -6.34
C GLU A 198 14.44 -18.03 -7.50
N PRO A 199 15.26 -17.01 -7.83
CA PRO A 199 15.08 -16.18 -9.01
C PRO A 199 15.16 -17.00 -10.31
N CYS A 200 14.40 -16.60 -11.31
CA CYS A 200 14.39 -17.19 -12.65
C CYS A 200 14.14 -16.12 -13.71
N ILE A 201 14.28 -16.48 -14.99
CA ILE A 201 13.92 -15.59 -16.10
C ILE A 201 12.46 -15.15 -15.95
N PHE A 202 12.24 -13.84 -15.92
CA PHE A 202 10.93 -13.25 -15.69
C PHE A 202 10.14 -13.12 -16.99
N GLY A 203 9.18 -14.03 -17.19
CA GLY A 203 8.35 -14.02 -18.39
C GLY A 203 9.17 -14.13 -19.69
N LYS A 204 9.04 -13.15 -20.57
CA LYS A 204 9.79 -12.97 -21.82
C LYS A 204 10.97 -12.00 -21.69
N SER A 205 11.11 -11.30 -20.56
CA SER A 205 12.28 -10.48 -20.28
C SER A 205 13.53 -11.33 -20.06
N ASN A 206 14.72 -10.70 -20.08
CA ASN A 206 15.99 -11.38 -19.78
C ASN A 206 16.47 -11.19 -18.34
N ILE A 207 15.63 -10.63 -17.46
CA ILE A 207 16.02 -10.37 -16.07
C ILE A 207 15.71 -11.59 -15.19
N LEU A 208 16.51 -11.76 -14.14
CA LEU A 208 16.23 -12.70 -13.07
C LEU A 208 15.33 -12.03 -12.04
N SER A 209 14.16 -12.61 -11.80
CA SER A 209 13.22 -12.14 -10.79
C SER A 209 12.67 -13.30 -9.97
N ARG A 210 12.24 -13.00 -8.74
CA ARG A 210 11.49 -13.96 -7.92
C ARG A 210 10.00 -13.91 -8.23
N LEU A 211 9.54 -12.94 -9.02
CA LEU A 211 8.15 -12.86 -9.45
C LEU A 211 7.76 -14.02 -10.38
N CYS A 212 6.58 -14.57 -10.13
CA CYS A 212 5.92 -15.55 -10.97
C CYS A 212 4.49 -15.14 -11.17
N GLU A 213 4.04 -15.03 -12.42
CA GLU A 213 2.63 -14.78 -12.72
C GLU A 213 1.79 -15.96 -12.21
N TYR A 214 0.63 -15.68 -11.60
CA TYR A 214 -0.38 -16.71 -11.37
C TYR A 214 -0.99 -17.15 -12.70
N ASP A 215 -1.16 -18.46 -12.89
CA ASP A 215 -1.85 -19.02 -14.06
C ASP A 215 -3.30 -18.49 -14.22
#